data_AF-A0A8K0NU22-F1
#
_entry.id   AF-A0A8K0NU22-F1
#
_cell.length_a   1.000
_cell.length_b   1.000
_cell.length_c   1.000
_cell.angle_alpha   90.00
_cell.angle_beta   90.00
_cell.angle_gamma   90.00
#
_symmetry.space_group_name_H-M   'P 1'
#
loop_
_entity.id
_entity.type
_entity.pdbx_description
1 polymer ?
#
loop_
_entity_poly.entity_id
_entity_poly.type
_entity_poly.pdbx_seq_one_letter_code
_entity_poly.pdbx_strand_id
1 'polypeptide(L)'
;MYVDVGAKGRFSDGGIFSSSFIDSRFKDLSYWPEDQALGEGGIPTPFVAVGDAAFPLLYYLMRPYPGKQTNVYKKKLSRARRVVESAFGILASRWRVFWKAFKIPMEKVDKVLLVTCILHNYLMVHRSGNGDYFNEAIDRDVQRCFDDLQTPNITTKRECFAVRDKFMEFSIP
;
A
#
# COMPACT_ATOMS: atom_id res chain seq x y z
N MET A 1 -11.94 2.58 0.95
CA MET A 1 -11.00 2.40 -0.19
C MET A 1 -10.65 3.76 -0.75
N TYR A 2 -9.36 4.03 -0.95
CA TYR A 2 -8.87 5.21 -1.68
C TYR A 2 -8.28 4.76 -3.02
N VAL A 3 -8.52 5.50 -4.10
CA VAL A 3 -8.02 5.21 -5.44
C VAL A 3 -7.64 6.54 -6.10
N ASP A 4 -6.44 6.62 -6.67
CA ASP A 4 -5.99 7.74 -7.51
C ASP A 4 -5.71 7.24 -8.93
N VAL A 5 -6.27 7.89 -9.95
CA VAL A 5 -6.22 7.50 -11.37
C VAL A 5 -6.12 8.73 -12.27
N GLY A 6 -5.69 8.53 -13.52
CA GLY A 6 -5.63 9.60 -14.53
C GLY A 6 -4.28 10.32 -14.63
N ALA A 7 -3.26 9.84 -13.90
CA ALA A 7 -1.91 10.40 -13.98
C ALA A 7 -1.28 10.19 -15.36
N LYS A 8 -0.56 11.21 -15.86
CA LYS A 8 0.13 11.13 -17.17
C LYS A 8 1.34 10.19 -17.06
N GLY A 9 1.46 9.23 -17.98
CA GLY A 9 2.54 8.22 -17.97
C GLY A 9 3.98 8.73 -18.16
N ARG A 10 4.19 10.04 -18.33
CA ARG A 10 5.54 10.64 -18.37
C ARG A 10 6.12 10.93 -16.99
N PHE A 11 5.31 10.91 -15.94
CA PHE A 11 5.75 11.16 -14.57
C PHE A 11 6.19 9.85 -13.92
N SER A 12 7.22 9.91 -13.08
CA SER A 12 7.63 8.76 -12.27
C SER A 12 6.58 8.45 -11.20
N ASP A 13 6.55 7.21 -10.72
CA ASP A 13 5.62 6.78 -9.68
C ASP A 13 5.73 7.65 -8.42
N GLY A 14 6.97 7.97 -8.01
CA GLY A 14 7.23 8.89 -6.90
C GLY A 14 6.72 10.32 -7.17
N GLY A 15 6.76 10.78 -8.42
CA GLY A 15 6.22 12.07 -8.84
C GLY A 15 4.69 12.10 -8.82
N ILE A 16 4.05 11.05 -9.34
CA ILE A 16 2.59 10.87 -9.30
C ILE A 16 2.12 10.84 -7.85
N PHE A 17 2.76 10.01 -7.01
CA PHE A 17 2.46 9.91 -5.58
C PHE A 17 2.59 11.25 -4.88
N SER A 18 3.70 11.96 -5.05
CA SER A 18 3.93 13.25 -4.37
C SER A 18 2.93 14.34 -4.78
N SER A 19 2.23 14.17 -5.90
CA SER A 19 1.16 15.06 -6.36
C SER A 19 -0.25 14.55 -6.04
N SER A 20 -0.36 13.34 -5.49
CA SER A 20 -1.64 12.69 -5.20
C SER A 20 -2.29 13.21 -3.91
N PHE A 21 -3.60 13.08 -3.83
CA PHE A 21 -4.31 13.26 -2.56
C PHE A 21 -3.93 12.19 -1.52
N ILE A 22 -3.38 11.05 -1.95
CA ILE A 22 -2.95 9.98 -1.05
C ILE A 22 -1.74 10.44 -0.25
N ASP A 23 -0.76 11.08 -0.88
CA ASP A 23 0.41 11.65 -0.20
C ASP A 23 0.00 12.72 0.81
N SER A 24 -0.92 13.63 0.44
CA SER A 24 -1.42 14.64 1.37
C SER A 24 -2.15 14.00 2.56
N ARG A 25 -2.92 12.93 2.32
CA ARG A 25 -3.61 12.19 3.37
C ARG A 25 -2.65 11.43 4.28
N PHE A 26 -1.62 10.82 3.71
CA PHE A 26 -0.66 10.01 4.46
C PHE A 26 0.28 10.86 5.31
N LYS A 27 0.55 12.11 4.90
CA LYS A 27 1.29 13.09 5.71
C LYS A 27 0.55 13.47 6.99
N ASP A 28 -0.77 13.40 6.98
CA ASP A 28 -1.56 13.58 8.19
C ASP A 28 -1.55 12.27 8.98
N LEU A 29 -0.59 12.20 9.90
CA LEU A 29 -0.37 11.04 10.76
C LEU A 29 -1.55 10.73 11.68
N SER A 30 -2.51 11.66 11.82
CA SER A 30 -3.75 11.37 12.55
C SER A 30 -4.61 10.28 11.88
N TYR A 31 -4.37 9.93 10.62
CA TYR A 31 -5.08 8.81 9.98
C TYR A 31 -4.40 7.46 10.12
N TRP A 32 -3.23 7.43 10.78
CA TRP A 32 -2.49 6.21 11.03
C TRP A 32 -2.80 5.68 12.44
N PRO A 33 -2.75 4.36 12.64
CA PRO A 33 -2.83 3.78 13.97
C PRO A 33 -1.67 4.25 14.84
N GLU A 34 -1.86 4.16 16.16
CA GLU A 34 -0.79 4.43 17.12
C GLU A 34 0.43 3.52 16.92
N ASP A 35 1.61 4.03 17.24
CA ASP A 35 2.87 3.30 17.14
C ASP A 35 2.83 2.01 17.97
N GLN A 36 3.19 0.90 17.34
CA GLN A 36 3.22 -0.40 17.99
C GLN A 36 4.64 -0.95 18.05
N ALA A 37 4.97 -1.62 19.16
CA ALA A 37 6.25 -2.30 19.30
C ALA A 37 6.40 -3.42 18.25
N LEU A 38 7.58 -3.48 17.62
CA LEU A 38 7.95 -4.60 16.76
C LEU A 38 8.35 -5.81 17.62
N GLY A 39 7.39 -6.71 17.85
CA GLY A 39 7.58 -7.88 18.71
C GLY A 39 7.51 -7.56 20.21
N GLU A 40 7.61 -8.59 21.04
CA GLU A 40 7.57 -8.44 22.49
C GLU A 40 8.79 -7.65 22.99
N GLY A 41 8.54 -6.58 23.76
CA GLY A 41 9.60 -5.71 24.29
C GLY A 41 10.25 -4.77 23.26
N GLY A 42 9.72 -4.69 22.03
CA GLY A 42 10.24 -3.81 20.99
C GLY A 42 10.00 -2.32 21.25
N ILE A 43 10.77 -1.47 20.57
CA ILE A 43 10.56 -0.02 20.61
C ILE A 43 9.31 0.32 19.79
N PRO A 44 8.42 1.22 20.28
CA PRO A 44 7.32 1.73 19.48
C PRO A 44 7.79 2.19 18.10
N THR A 45 7.11 1.69 17.08
CA THR A 45 7.44 1.93 15.67
C THR A 45 6.16 2.23 14.91
N PRO A 46 6.16 3.27 14.06
CA PRO A 46 4.97 3.66 13.32
C PRO A 46 4.57 2.62 12.29
N PHE A 47 3.26 2.59 12.01
CA PHE A 47 2.75 1.91 10.83
C PHE A 47 3.19 2.63 9.56
N VAL A 48 3.44 1.86 8.50
CA VAL A 48 3.97 2.37 7.24
C VAL A 48 3.30 1.69 6.05
N ALA A 49 3.09 2.45 4.98
CA ALA A 49 2.84 1.92 3.65
C ALA A 49 4.12 1.34 3.04
N VAL A 50 3.95 0.40 2.13
CA VAL A 50 5.04 -0.25 1.41
C VAL A 50 5.03 0.17 -0.05
N GLY A 51 6.06 0.89 -0.47
CA GLY A 51 6.33 1.25 -1.85
C GLY A 51 7.43 0.39 -2.48
N ASP A 52 7.55 0.45 -3.80
CA ASP A 52 8.71 -0.06 -4.51
C ASP A 52 9.88 0.95 -4.52
N ALA A 53 10.93 0.64 -5.30
CA ALA A 53 12.13 1.48 -5.36
C ALA A 53 11.91 2.84 -6.06
N ALA A 54 10.85 3.01 -6.84
CA ALA A 54 10.52 4.24 -7.56
C ALA A 54 9.86 5.30 -6.66
N PHE A 55 9.29 4.89 -5.53
CA PHE A 55 8.75 5.82 -4.52
C PHE A 55 9.84 6.47 -3.67
N PRO A 56 9.60 7.66 -3.11
CA PRO A 56 10.49 8.25 -2.10
C PRO A 56 10.48 7.44 -0.80
N LEU A 57 11.55 7.54 -0.01
CA LEU A 57 11.53 7.08 1.38
C LEU A 57 10.95 8.20 2.24
N LEU A 58 9.82 7.93 2.92
CA LEU A 58 9.15 8.85 3.82
C LEU A 58 8.88 8.16 5.15
N TYR A 59 8.51 8.90 6.20
CA TYR A 59 8.25 8.34 7.52
C TYR A 59 7.19 7.23 7.49
N TYR A 60 6.12 7.48 6.77
CA TYR A 60 4.99 6.57 6.59
C TYR A 60 5.09 5.72 5.31
N LEU A 61 6.16 5.83 4.51
CA LEU A 61 6.31 5.10 3.24
C LEU A 61 7.70 4.46 3.14
N MET A 62 7.73 3.15 3.37
CA MET A 62 8.94 2.35 3.30
C MET A 62 9.19 1.84 1.90
N ARG A 63 10.47 1.81 1.51
CA ARG A 63 10.94 1.22 0.25
C ARG A 63 12.18 0.35 0.46
N PRO A 64 12.51 -0.53 -0.51
CA PRO A 64 13.75 -1.30 -0.47
C PRO A 64 15.00 -0.41 -0.37
N TYR A 65 16.05 -0.90 0.29
CA TYR A 65 17.37 -0.28 0.19
C TYR A 65 17.87 -0.32 -1.26
N PRO A 66 18.59 0.70 -1.73
CA PRO A 66 19.21 0.65 -3.05
C PRO A 66 20.20 -0.52 -3.16
N GLY A 67 20.51 -0.92 -4.40
CA GLY A 67 21.47 -1.99 -4.70
C GLY A 67 20.85 -3.40 -4.82
N LYS A 68 21.62 -4.31 -5.41
CA LYS A 68 21.17 -5.64 -5.83
C LYS A 68 21.14 -6.69 -4.72
N GLN A 69 21.83 -6.46 -3.61
CA GLN A 69 21.89 -7.43 -2.52
C GLN A 69 20.50 -7.63 -1.90
N THR A 70 20.07 -8.88 -1.80
CA THR A 70 18.79 -9.26 -1.18
C THR A 70 19.03 -9.54 0.30
N ASN A 71 18.19 -8.96 1.16
CA ASN A 71 18.20 -9.22 2.60
C ASN A 71 16.78 -9.59 3.05
N VAL A 72 16.64 -10.04 4.31
CA VAL A 72 15.36 -10.50 4.84
C VAL A 72 14.31 -9.39 4.77
N TYR A 73 14.68 -8.14 5.07
CA TYR A 73 13.80 -6.97 4.92
C TYR A 73 13.28 -6.79 3.48
N LYS A 74 14.15 -6.82 2.47
CA LYS A 74 13.74 -6.74 1.05
C LYS A 74 12.81 -7.89 0.67
N LYS A 75 13.07 -9.10 1.18
CA LYS A 75 12.17 -10.25 0.99
C LYS A 75 10.81 -9.99 1.64
N LYS A 76 10.75 -9.50 2.89
CA LYS A 76 9.50 -9.15 3.58
C LYS A 76 8.72 -8.06 2.82
N LEU A 77 9.37 -6.97 2.38
CA LEU A 77 8.74 -5.95 1.55
C LEU A 77 8.20 -6.53 0.24
N SER A 78 8.97 -7.39 -0.43
CA SER A 78 8.51 -8.07 -1.65
C SER A 78 7.28 -8.92 -1.38
N ARG A 79 7.27 -9.67 -0.27
CA ARG A 79 6.10 -10.45 0.16
C ARG A 79 4.87 -9.57 0.39
N ALA A 80 5.02 -8.43 1.06
CA ALA A 80 3.94 -7.48 1.28
C ALA A 80 3.40 -6.94 -0.06
N ARG A 81 4.28 -6.58 -1.01
CA ARG A 81 3.87 -6.10 -2.34
C ARG A 81 3.16 -7.16 -3.19
N ARG A 82 3.47 -8.45 -3.02
CA ARG A 82 2.73 -9.51 -3.74
C ARG A 82 1.23 -9.48 -3.47
N VAL A 83 0.78 -8.94 -2.33
CA VAL A 83 -0.64 -8.77 -2.03
C VAL A 83 -1.29 -7.81 -3.04
N VAL A 84 -0.66 -6.65 -3.29
CA VAL A 84 -1.20 -5.66 -4.24
C VAL A 84 -1.12 -6.16 -5.68
N GLU A 85 -0.03 -6.83 -6.05
CA GLU A 85 0.14 -7.45 -7.38
C GLU A 85 -0.95 -8.51 -7.62
N SER A 86 -1.24 -9.33 -6.60
CA SER A 86 -2.29 -10.34 -6.66
C SER A 86 -3.67 -9.70 -6.79
N ALA A 87 -3.96 -8.64 -6.02
CA ALA A 87 -5.23 -7.92 -6.10
C ALA A 87 -5.47 -7.37 -7.51
N PHE A 88 -4.47 -6.72 -8.12
CA PHE A 88 -4.57 -6.23 -9.50
C PHE A 88 -4.72 -7.37 -10.52
N GLY A 89 -4.03 -8.50 -10.33
CA GLY A 89 -4.19 -9.69 -11.17
C GLY A 89 -5.61 -10.29 -11.11
N ILE A 90 -6.22 -10.34 -9.93
CA ILE A 90 -7.60 -10.81 -9.77
C ILE A 90 -8.58 -9.80 -10.39
N LEU A 91 -8.36 -8.50 -10.19
CA LEU A 91 -9.18 -7.45 -10.81
C LEU A 91 -9.14 -7.57 -12.34
N ALA A 92 -7.95 -7.64 -12.93
CA ALA A 92 -7.74 -7.73 -14.38
C ALA A 92 -8.30 -9.02 -14.99
N SER A 93 -8.12 -10.17 -14.32
CA SER A 93 -8.64 -11.46 -14.79
C SER A 93 -10.17 -11.52 -14.71
N ARG A 94 -10.78 -10.96 -13.66
CA ARG A 94 -12.24 -10.98 -13.46
C ARG A 94 -12.98 -10.09 -14.45
N TRP A 95 -12.45 -8.89 -14.72
CA TRP A 95 -13.12 -7.92 -15.58
C TRP A 95 -12.55 -7.96 -17.00
N ARG A 96 -13.31 -8.56 -17.93
CA ARG A 96 -12.94 -8.68 -19.36
C ARG A 96 -12.58 -7.35 -20.04
N VAL A 97 -13.02 -6.22 -19.48
CA VAL A 97 -12.70 -4.89 -19.99
C VAL A 97 -11.18 -4.61 -20.01
N PHE A 98 -10.40 -5.27 -19.15
CA PHE A 98 -8.95 -5.13 -19.09
C PHE A 98 -8.18 -6.05 -20.05
N TRP A 99 -8.85 -6.97 -20.75
CA TRP A 99 -8.18 -7.95 -21.61
C TRP A 99 -7.74 -7.39 -22.95
N LYS A 100 -8.25 -6.21 -23.32
CA LYS A 100 -7.88 -5.49 -24.55
C LYS A 100 -7.66 -4.03 -24.23
N ALA A 101 -6.84 -3.36 -25.04
CA ALA A 101 -6.66 -1.92 -24.95
C ALA A 101 -8.02 -1.19 -25.07
N PHE A 102 -8.19 -0.16 -24.25
CA PHE A 102 -9.40 0.66 -24.25
C PHE A 102 -9.60 1.36 -25.61
N LYS A 103 -10.78 1.17 -26.20
CA LYS A 103 -11.24 1.89 -27.40
C LYS A 103 -12.27 2.97 -27.04
N ILE A 104 -12.02 3.68 -25.96
CA ILE A 104 -12.88 4.74 -25.43
C ILE A 104 -12.03 6.00 -25.16
N PRO A 105 -12.64 7.19 -25.11
CA PRO A 105 -11.95 8.41 -24.70
C PRO A 105 -11.29 8.26 -23.33
N MET A 106 -10.13 8.89 -23.14
CA MET A 106 -9.31 8.78 -21.92
C MET A 106 -10.10 9.20 -20.67
N GLU A 107 -10.99 10.19 -20.81
CA GLU A 107 -11.86 10.71 -19.76
C GLU A 107 -12.87 9.67 -19.24
N LYS A 108 -13.14 8.62 -20.02
CA LYS A 108 -14.00 7.50 -19.62
C LYS A 108 -13.21 6.34 -19.03
N VAL A 109 -11.91 6.23 -19.32
CA VAL A 109 -11.05 5.14 -18.80
C VAL A 109 -10.97 5.21 -17.27
N ASP A 110 -10.76 6.41 -16.71
CA ASP A 110 -10.70 6.61 -15.26
C ASP A 110 -12.00 6.17 -14.57
N LYS A 111 -13.15 6.47 -15.18
CA LYS A 111 -14.46 6.03 -14.68
C LYS A 111 -14.59 4.51 -14.70
N VAL A 112 -14.13 3.86 -15.76
CA VAL A 112 -14.12 2.39 -15.83
C VAL A 112 -13.24 1.81 -14.73
N LEU A 113 -12.03 2.35 -14.52
CA LEU A 113 -11.12 1.92 -13.45
C LEU A 113 -11.79 2.05 -12.07
N LEU A 114 -12.33 3.22 -11.75
CA LEU A 114 -12.99 3.48 -10.47
C LEU A 114 -14.19 2.54 -10.24
N VAL A 115 -15.05 2.37 -11.25
CA VAL A 115 -16.20 1.47 -11.17
C VAL A 115 -15.76 0.03 -10.95
N THR A 116 -14.74 -0.44 -11.66
CA THR A 116 -14.24 -1.81 -11.45
C THR A 116 -13.65 -2.03 -10.06
N CYS A 117 -12.94 -1.05 -9.48
CA CYS A 117 -12.47 -1.12 -8.10
C CYS A 117 -13.63 -1.17 -7.10
N ILE A 118 -14.65 -0.33 -7.28
CA ILE A 118 -15.84 -0.30 -6.41
C ILE A 118 -16.59 -1.63 -6.48
N LEU A 119 -16.90 -2.10 -7.69
CA LEU A 119 -17.63 -3.36 -7.89
C LEU A 119 -16.82 -4.55 -7.40
N HIS A 120 -15.50 -4.55 -7.62
CA HIS A 120 -14.64 -5.61 -7.12
C HIS A 120 -14.69 -5.69 -5.60
N ASN A 121 -14.51 -4.57 -4.90
CA ASN A 121 -14.56 -4.54 -3.44
C ASN A 121 -15.94 -4.92 -2.91
N TYR A 122 -17.01 -4.44 -3.53
CA TYR A 122 -18.38 -4.84 -3.19
C TYR A 122 -18.55 -6.37 -3.29
N LEU A 123 -18.13 -6.97 -4.40
CA LEU A 123 -18.19 -8.42 -4.59
C LEU A 123 -17.31 -9.19 -3.60
N MET A 124 -16.15 -8.64 -3.21
CA MET A 124 -15.28 -9.30 -2.22
C MET A 124 -15.92 -9.32 -0.82
N VAL A 125 -16.60 -8.24 -0.41
CA VAL A 125 -17.30 -8.16 0.88
C VAL A 125 -18.54 -9.06 0.92
N HIS A 126 -19.30 -9.15 -0.17
CA HIS A 126 -20.57 -9.88 -0.22
C HIS A 126 -20.47 -11.35 -0.66
N ARG A 127 -19.27 -11.94 -0.67
CA ARG A 127 -19.03 -13.35 -1.06
C ARG A 127 -19.38 -14.39 0.02
N SER A 128 -20.40 -14.15 0.83
CA SER A 128 -20.95 -15.15 1.75
C SER A 128 -21.67 -16.25 0.96
N GLY A 129 -21.02 -17.39 0.73
CA GLY A 129 -21.73 -18.60 0.30
C GLY A 129 -20.95 -19.66 -0.50
N ASN A 130 -19.79 -19.35 -1.10
CA ASN A 130 -18.98 -20.39 -1.75
C ASN A 130 -17.49 -20.12 -1.48
N GLY A 131 -16.93 -21.00 -0.65
CA GLY A 131 -15.51 -21.09 -0.35
C GLY A 131 -14.65 -21.26 -1.61
N ASP A 132 -13.35 -21.07 -1.41
CA ASP A 132 -12.29 -20.93 -2.40
C ASP A 132 -12.36 -19.57 -3.14
N TYR A 133 -11.47 -18.62 -2.85
CA TYR A 133 -10.03 -18.79 -3.04
C TYR A 133 -9.11 -18.00 -2.08
N PHE A 134 -9.58 -17.20 -1.10
CA PHE A 134 -8.66 -16.18 -0.52
C PHE A 134 -8.85 -15.65 0.91
N ASN A 135 -9.63 -16.26 1.82
CA ASN A 135 -9.82 -15.68 3.17
C ASN A 135 -9.42 -16.68 4.26
N GLU A 136 -8.43 -16.38 5.10
CA GLU A 136 -8.71 -16.05 6.52
C GLU A 136 -7.67 -15.12 7.19
N ALA A 137 -6.57 -14.75 6.53
CA ALA A 137 -5.49 -13.98 7.18
C ALA A 137 -5.59 -12.46 6.96
N ILE A 138 -6.14 -12.00 5.84
CA ILE A 138 -6.04 -10.60 5.41
C ILE A 138 -7.13 -9.71 6.04
N ASP A 139 -8.34 -10.22 6.24
CA ASP A 139 -9.47 -9.41 6.73
C ASP A 139 -9.38 -9.05 8.23
N ARG A 140 -8.74 -9.90 9.06
CA ARG A 140 -8.62 -9.63 10.51
C ARG A 140 -7.60 -8.54 10.84
N ASP A 141 -6.52 -8.45 10.05
CA ASP A 141 -5.44 -7.50 10.30
C ASP A 141 -5.81 -6.08 9.83
N VAL A 142 -6.65 -5.95 8.80
CA VAL A 142 -7.06 -4.66 8.24
C VAL A 142 -8.04 -3.92 9.15
N GLN A 143 -8.97 -4.63 9.81
CA GLN A 143 -10.04 -4.01 10.59
C GLN A 143 -9.56 -3.49 11.96
N ARG A 144 -8.56 -4.12 12.57
CA ARG A 144 -8.05 -3.77 13.91
C ARG A 144 -7.19 -2.50 13.93
N CYS A 145 -6.68 -2.08 12.78
CA CYS A 145 -5.78 -0.94 12.64
C CYS A 145 -6.49 0.43 12.71
N PHE A 146 -7.81 0.51 12.78
CA PHE A 146 -8.55 1.77 12.56
C PHE A 146 -9.04 2.51 13.82
N ASP A 147 -8.79 2.00 15.03
CA ASP A 147 -9.59 2.42 16.19
C ASP A 147 -8.96 3.43 17.17
N ASP A 148 -7.68 3.79 17.10
CA ASP A 148 -7.11 4.72 18.10
C ASP A 148 -6.28 5.86 17.48
N LEU A 149 -6.54 7.08 17.98
CA LEU A 149 -6.07 8.38 17.47
C LEU A 149 -5.27 9.14 18.53
N GLN A 150 -3.99 9.44 18.26
CA GLN A 150 -3.31 10.72 18.54
C GLN A 150 -1.88 10.79 17.93
N THR A 151 -1.36 12.00 17.71
CA THR A 151 -0.22 12.35 16.81
C THR A 151 1.09 12.72 17.52
N PRO A 152 2.24 12.74 16.79
CA PRO A 152 2.85 14.04 16.48
C PRO A 152 3.52 14.20 15.09
N ASN A 153 4.02 15.42 14.87
CA ASN A 153 4.37 16.14 13.64
C ASN A 153 5.66 15.77 12.89
N ILE A 154 5.63 16.10 11.59
CA ILE A 154 6.71 16.47 10.62
C ILE A 154 8.08 15.82 10.83
N THR A 155 8.38 14.88 9.94
CA THR A 155 9.56 14.03 10.00
C THR A 155 10.71 14.49 9.09
N THR A 156 11.91 14.57 9.66
CA THR A 156 13.19 14.80 8.98
C THR A 156 13.66 13.57 8.18
N LYS A 157 14.53 13.75 7.17
CA LYS A 157 15.13 12.61 6.42
C LYS A 157 15.79 11.57 7.33
N ARG A 158 16.39 12.00 8.45
CA ARG A 158 17.08 11.12 9.40
C ARG A 158 16.11 10.15 10.07
N GLU A 159 14.95 10.64 10.48
CA GLU A 159 13.91 9.83 11.10
C GLU A 159 13.30 8.85 10.10
N CYS A 160 13.14 9.22 8.82
CA CYS A 160 12.71 8.26 7.79
C CYS A 160 13.68 7.07 7.65
N PHE A 161 15.00 7.34 7.74
CA PHE A 161 16.00 6.27 7.75
C PHE A 161 15.91 5.44 9.03
N ALA A 162 15.78 6.09 10.19
CA ALA A 162 15.68 5.41 11.47
C ALA A 162 14.48 4.44 11.54
N VAL A 163 13.30 4.85 11.04
CA VAL A 163 12.13 3.97 10.96
C VAL A 163 12.43 2.75 10.09
N ARG A 164 13.03 2.95 8.93
CA ARG A 164 13.40 1.84 8.04
C ARG A 164 14.40 0.89 8.68
N ASP A 165 15.39 1.44 9.38
CA ASP A 165 16.44 0.68 10.03
C ASP A 165 15.86 -0.16 11.18
N LYS A 166 14.88 0.33 11.95
CA LYS A 166 14.13 -0.47 12.93
C LYS A 166 13.46 -1.71 12.27
N PHE A 167 12.80 -1.53 11.12
CA PHE A 167 12.22 -2.66 10.38
C PHE A 167 13.27 -3.62 9.83
N MET A 168 14.44 -3.12 9.47
CA MET A 168 15.57 -3.95 9.03
C MET A 168 16.13 -4.76 10.19
N GLU A 169 16.35 -4.15 11.35
CA GLU A 169 16.84 -4.81 12.58
C GLU A 169 15.88 -5.90 13.03
N PHE A 170 14.58 -5.62 13.08
CA PHE A 170 13.53 -6.63 13.35
C PHE A 170 13.45 -7.74 12.28
N SER A 171 14.09 -7.55 11.13
CA SER A 171 14.18 -8.55 10.08
C SER A 171 15.44 -9.40 10.14
N ILE A 172 16.33 -9.16 11.09
CA ILE A 172 17.47 -10.04 11.39
C ILE A 172 16.92 -11.24 12.21
N PRO A 173 17.26 -12.48 11.83
CA PRO A 173 16.78 -13.69 12.52
C PRO A 173 17.34 -13.84 13.93
#